data_AF-A0A2N7R5Z3-F1
#
_entry.id   AF-A0A2N7R5Z3-F1
#
_cell.length_a   1.000
_cell.length_b   1.000
_cell.length_c   1.000
_cell.angle_alpha   90.00
_cell.angle_beta   90.00
_cell.angle_gamma   90.00
#
_symmetry.space_group_name_H-M   'P 1'
#
loop_
_entity.id
_entity.type
_entity.pdbx_description
1 polymer ?
#
loop_
_entity_poly.entity_id
_entity_poly.type
_entity_poly.pdbx_seq_one_letter_code
_entity_poly.pdbx_strand_id
1 'polypeptide(L)'
;MSSPALAARLCVALLCLSPLQMAFAAPTPGETDLIRERQNRLLEEQQRRLEELKDLPGKDAKPAQPAAPTDTRCFPIKDIELKGADSLSDSDKTRLLKPYIDQCLGVPQLNELLKVITDHYIEKGLVTSRAYLPQQDLSGGHLKVLVVEGKLEGMKGAENSKLSERELAMAFPGKSGELVNLREIEQMVDQLNRLPSNQAKMELAPGKNVGGSEVLVTNNPQKPWRAGLSRSNDGQRSTGEQQWGTTFDWDSPLGLADQLSLRGGHDAMTDHQHTSSNAMLNYNLPWGWWNFSYTYSQSDYRSQIAANGYNFKQTGDSENHQMRAERVIHRDSVSKTSLSAGLSYLRTNNYIEDSKLKLSSNRISEAQFGFNHGRRIGSAFVNFDAGMQEGIGAFDAQGSHDPGPGEPDARYRKYTATLSYLQPFKVWGESFTFSSLMTGQRSEDVLFSSQRTSLGGLSSIRGYKDQSLSGDSGGYWRNDLRWSRPINVEWLRPVFAEYGTSLGYDQGVIRGDRYNGEQHGRMSSNSLELFARGEHVAASVTFAHSLERPDVLTEREAPIYFRLDFFI
;
A
#
# COMPACT_ATOMS: atom_id res chain seq x y z
N MET A 1 48.24 -48.87 -38.27
CA MET A 1 48.39 -49.12 -36.82
C MET A 1 48.06 -47.84 -36.07
N SER A 2 46.77 -47.64 -35.79
CA SER A 2 46.24 -46.49 -35.05
C SER A 2 45.79 -46.98 -33.68
N SER A 3 46.46 -46.50 -32.64
CA SER A 3 46.39 -47.06 -31.29
C SER A 3 45.02 -46.80 -30.63
N PRO A 4 44.34 -47.81 -30.05
CA PRO A 4 43.02 -47.67 -29.42
C PRO A 4 43.01 -46.73 -28.20
N ALA A 5 44.19 -46.33 -27.71
CA ALA A 5 44.36 -45.37 -26.62
C ALA A 5 43.97 -43.92 -27.00
N LEU A 6 43.98 -43.55 -28.28
CA LEU A 6 43.62 -42.19 -28.71
C LEU A 6 42.11 -41.97 -28.75
N ALA A 7 41.34 -42.99 -29.16
CA ALA A 7 39.88 -42.94 -29.20
C ALA A 7 39.27 -42.89 -27.78
N ALA A 8 39.85 -43.64 -26.83
CA ALA A 8 39.42 -43.62 -25.43
C ALA A 8 39.67 -42.27 -24.74
N ARG A 9 40.76 -41.57 -25.10
CA ARG A 9 41.06 -40.22 -24.55
C ARG A 9 40.16 -39.12 -25.14
N LEU A 10 39.71 -39.28 -26.39
CA LEU A 10 38.77 -38.33 -27.00
C LEU A 10 37.35 -38.47 -26.40
N CYS A 11 36.89 -39.70 -26.12
CA CYS A 11 35.58 -39.92 -25.48
C CYS A 11 35.51 -39.40 -24.04
N VAL A 12 36.60 -39.49 -23.27
CA VAL A 12 36.65 -38.92 -21.91
C VAL A 12 36.69 -37.38 -21.93
N ALA A 13 37.32 -36.77 -22.94
CA ALA A 13 37.30 -35.31 -23.11
C ALA A 13 35.94 -34.76 -23.58
N LEU A 14 35.19 -35.53 -24.39
CA LEU A 14 33.83 -35.16 -24.81
C LEU A 14 32.75 -35.36 -23.73
N LEU A 15 32.97 -36.26 -22.76
CA LEU A 15 32.10 -36.43 -21.58
C LEU A 15 32.30 -35.34 -20.51
N CYS A 16 33.41 -34.59 -20.55
CA CYS A 16 33.65 -33.42 -19.70
C CYS A 16 33.23 -32.09 -20.34
N LEU A 17 32.68 -32.12 -21.56
CA LEU A 17 32.18 -30.97 -22.32
C LEU A 17 30.64 -30.96 -22.43
N SER A 18 29.94 -31.70 -21.56
CA SER A 18 28.54 -31.37 -21.30
C SER A 18 28.50 -29.96 -20.71
N PRO A 19 27.67 -29.04 -21.22
CA PRO A 19 27.42 -27.81 -20.50
C PRO A 19 26.90 -28.24 -19.13
N LEU A 20 27.61 -27.88 -18.06
CA LEU A 20 27.01 -27.73 -16.75
C LEU A 20 25.87 -26.73 -16.96
N GLN A 21 24.68 -27.23 -17.29
CA GLN A 21 23.45 -26.50 -17.04
C GLN A 21 23.50 -26.24 -15.53
N MET A 22 23.82 -25.00 -15.16
CA MET A 22 23.61 -24.54 -13.80
C MET A 22 22.10 -24.59 -13.59
N ALA A 23 21.62 -25.74 -13.12
CA ALA A 23 20.28 -25.87 -12.62
C ALA A 23 20.20 -24.93 -11.42
N PHE A 24 19.46 -23.84 -11.56
CA PHE A 24 19.06 -23.06 -10.41
C PHE A 24 18.30 -23.99 -9.48
N ALA A 25 18.75 -24.08 -8.23
CA ALA A 25 18.00 -24.78 -7.22
C ALA A 25 16.60 -24.13 -7.15
N ALA A 26 15.56 -24.94 -7.34
CA ALA A 26 14.19 -24.50 -7.14
C ALA A 26 14.07 -23.87 -5.73
N PRO A 27 13.24 -22.82 -5.57
CA PRO A 27 13.07 -22.20 -4.27
C PRO A 27 12.67 -23.24 -3.23
N THR A 28 13.27 -23.18 -2.04
CA THR A 28 12.87 -24.08 -0.95
C THR A 28 11.44 -23.77 -0.50
N PRO A 29 10.76 -24.70 0.21
CA PRO A 29 9.44 -24.41 0.75
C PRO A 29 9.42 -23.12 1.60
N GLY A 30 10.42 -22.91 2.46
CA GLY A 30 10.53 -21.68 3.26
C GLY A 30 10.73 -20.41 2.42
N GLU A 31 11.49 -20.46 1.33
CA GLU A 31 11.63 -19.32 0.41
C GLU A 31 10.32 -19.00 -0.31
N THR A 32 9.56 -20.03 -0.68
CA THR A 32 8.24 -19.89 -1.30
C THR A 32 7.23 -19.27 -0.32
N ASP A 33 7.22 -19.70 0.93
CA ASP A 33 6.39 -19.12 1.99
C ASP A 33 6.74 -17.65 2.25
N LEU A 34 8.03 -17.31 2.29
CA LEU A 34 8.50 -15.93 2.44
C LEU A 34 8.05 -15.02 1.28
N ILE A 35 8.13 -15.51 0.03
CA ILE A 35 7.64 -14.79 -1.15
C ILE A 35 6.12 -14.60 -1.05
N ARG A 36 5.38 -15.65 -0.69
CA ARG A 36 3.91 -15.58 -0.51
C ARG A 36 3.52 -14.56 0.57
N GLU A 37 4.20 -14.55 1.70
CA GLU A 37 3.97 -13.58 2.77
C GLU A 37 4.20 -12.14 2.29
N ARG A 38 5.29 -11.90 1.55
CA ARG A 38 5.59 -10.58 0.94
C ARG A 38 4.48 -10.16 -0.03
N GLN A 39 3.99 -11.08 -0.86
CA GLN A 39 2.91 -10.81 -1.81
C GLN A 39 1.58 -10.51 -1.10
N ASN A 40 1.22 -11.28 -0.06
CA ASN A 40 0.05 -10.99 0.77
C ASN A 40 0.11 -9.61 1.41
N ARG A 41 1.27 -9.25 1.97
CA ARG A 41 1.49 -7.92 2.56
C ARG A 41 1.34 -6.80 1.55
N LEU A 42 1.85 -6.99 0.32
CA LEU A 42 1.66 -6.03 -0.77
C LEU A 42 0.18 -5.85 -1.10
N LEU A 43 -0.62 -6.92 -1.19
CA LEU A 43 -2.06 -6.83 -1.43
C LEU A 43 -2.80 -6.07 -0.33
N GLU A 44 -2.52 -6.41 0.94
CA GLU A 44 -3.11 -5.75 2.11
C GLU A 44 -2.77 -4.25 2.12
N GLU A 45 -1.50 -3.89 1.84
CA GLU A 45 -1.09 -2.49 1.75
C GLU A 45 -1.81 -1.75 0.62
N GLN A 46 -1.90 -2.33 -0.58
CA GLN A 46 -2.59 -1.69 -1.71
C GLN A 46 -4.09 -1.52 -1.47
N GLN A 47 -4.75 -2.50 -0.84
CA GLN A 47 -6.14 -2.35 -0.40
C GLN A 47 -6.29 -1.21 0.60
N ARG A 48 -5.41 -1.12 1.61
CA ARG A 48 -5.43 -0.03 2.58
C ARG A 48 -5.23 1.34 1.92
N ARG A 49 -4.27 1.47 0.99
CA ARG A 49 -4.05 2.71 0.22
C ARG A 49 -5.30 3.14 -0.55
N LEU A 50 -5.97 2.19 -1.22
CA LEU A 50 -7.21 2.48 -1.94
C LEU A 50 -8.36 2.86 -1.00
N GLU A 51 -8.44 2.27 0.19
CA GLU A 51 -9.42 2.64 1.21
C GLU A 51 -9.19 4.06 1.74
N GLU A 52 -7.94 4.41 2.06
CA GLU A 52 -7.57 5.79 2.44
C GLU A 52 -7.98 6.82 1.37
N LEU A 53 -7.93 6.45 0.08
CA LEU A 53 -8.36 7.32 -1.01
C LEU A 53 -9.89 7.49 -1.10
N LYS A 54 -10.68 6.53 -0.59
CA LYS A 54 -12.15 6.65 -0.52
C LYS A 54 -12.58 7.71 0.47
N ASP A 55 -11.83 7.87 1.55
CA ASP A 55 -12.09 8.85 2.60
C ASP A 55 -11.73 10.28 2.18
N LEU A 56 -11.04 10.45 1.05
CA LEU A 56 -10.78 11.78 0.50
C LEU A 56 -12.10 12.47 0.10
N PRO A 57 -12.30 13.74 0.50
CA PRO A 57 -13.57 14.45 0.30
C PRO A 57 -13.95 14.57 -1.19
N GLY A 58 -12.97 14.60 -2.08
CA GLY A 58 -13.19 14.75 -3.52
C GLY A 58 -13.24 16.22 -3.96
N LYS A 59 -13.67 16.47 -5.19
CA LYS A 59 -14.02 17.81 -5.66
C LYS A 59 -15.53 17.90 -5.75
N ASP A 60 -16.15 18.68 -4.87
CA ASP A 60 -17.54 19.07 -5.05
C ASP A 60 -17.67 19.97 -6.28
N ALA A 61 -18.78 19.84 -7.01
CA ALA A 61 -19.12 20.78 -8.07
C ALA A 61 -19.33 22.16 -7.42
N LYS A 62 -18.48 23.13 -7.76
CA LYS A 62 -18.69 24.53 -7.35
C LYS A 62 -20.13 24.93 -7.76
N PRO A 63 -20.99 25.40 -6.84
CA PRO A 63 -22.33 25.86 -7.19
C PRO A 63 -22.23 26.90 -8.30
N ALA A 64 -23.02 26.74 -9.37
CA ALA A 64 -23.10 27.73 -10.43
C ALA A 64 -23.62 29.05 -9.82
N GLN A 65 -22.77 30.05 -9.75
CA GLN A 65 -23.18 31.37 -9.27
C GLN A 65 -24.20 31.97 -10.27
N PRO A 66 -25.33 32.50 -9.79
CA PRO A 66 -26.25 33.26 -10.61
C PRO A 66 -25.49 34.40 -11.31
N ALA A 67 -25.76 34.60 -12.60
CA ALA A 67 -25.20 35.74 -13.33
C ALA A 67 -25.61 37.03 -12.62
N ALA A 68 -24.62 37.77 -12.10
CA ALA A 68 -24.86 39.05 -11.45
C ALA A 68 -25.39 40.05 -12.50
N PRO A 69 -26.40 40.88 -12.17
CA PRO A 69 -26.87 41.92 -13.08
C PRO A 69 -25.72 42.89 -13.39
N THR A 70 -25.60 43.28 -14.66
CA THR A 70 -24.68 44.33 -15.10
C THR A 70 -25.11 45.66 -14.48
N ASP A 71 -24.45 46.04 -13.39
CA ASP A 71 -24.57 47.37 -12.82
C ASP A 71 -23.88 48.38 -13.75
N THR A 72 -24.60 49.43 -14.16
CA THR A 72 -24.09 50.48 -15.05
C THR A 72 -23.21 51.50 -14.34
N ARG A 73 -23.10 51.45 -13.01
CA ARG A 73 -22.23 52.33 -12.21
C ARG A 73 -20.94 51.61 -11.84
N CYS A 74 -19.80 52.21 -12.17
CA CYS A 74 -18.48 51.67 -11.87
C CYS A 74 -17.53 52.78 -11.40
N PHE A 75 -16.51 52.40 -10.64
CA PHE A 75 -15.47 53.29 -10.13
C PHE A 75 -14.16 53.04 -10.90
N PRO A 76 -13.49 54.09 -11.42
CA PRO A 76 -12.21 53.92 -12.08
C PRO A 76 -11.12 53.62 -11.05
N ILE A 77 -10.55 52.42 -11.08
CA ILE A 77 -9.51 51.96 -10.14
C ILE A 77 -8.15 52.04 -10.84
N LYS A 78 -7.24 52.86 -10.32
CA LYS A 78 -5.86 53.04 -10.82
C LYS A 78 -4.89 52.12 -10.12
N ASP A 79 -5.07 51.89 -8.83
CA ASP A 79 -4.19 51.04 -8.04
C ASP A 79 -4.95 50.31 -6.94
N ILE A 80 -4.42 49.14 -6.56
CA ILE A 80 -5.03 48.27 -5.56
C ILE A 80 -4.00 47.93 -4.49
N GLU A 81 -4.29 48.31 -3.24
CA GLU A 81 -3.48 47.97 -2.07
C GLU A 81 -4.10 46.77 -1.35
N LEU A 82 -3.36 45.65 -1.27
CA LEU A 82 -3.77 44.46 -0.54
C LEU A 82 -3.07 44.40 0.83
N LYS A 83 -3.81 44.65 1.92
CA LYS A 83 -3.31 44.57 3.31
C LYS A 83 -3.65 43.25 3.97
N GLY A 84 -2.80 42.83 4.91
CA GLY A 84 -3.02 41.63 5.73
C GLY A 84 -2.85 40.31 4.98
N ALA A 85 -2.29 40.35 3.77
CA ALA A 85 -2.02 39.18 2.94
C ALA A 85 -0.54 38.76 3.03
N ASP A 86 -0.05 38.57 4.25
CA ASP A 86 1.37 38.34 4.52
C ASP A 86 1.84 36.96 4.03
N SER A 87 0.92 35.98 3.94
CA SER A 87 1.23 34.64 3.41
C SER A 87 1.30 34.57 1.87
N LEU A 88 0.84 35.59 1.15
CA LEU A 88 0.93 35.64 -0.29
C LEU A 88 2.26 36.22 -0.76
N SER A 89 2.90 35.54 -1.72
CA SER A 89 4.07 36.08 -2.40
C SER A 89 3.71 37.33 -3.21
N ASP A 90 4.66 38.24 -3.43
CA ASP A 90 4.42 39.44 -4.25
C ASP A 90 4.04 39.08 -5.70
N SER A 91 4.53 37.94 -6.19
CA SER A 91 4.15 37.40 -7.50
C SER A 91 2.68 36.97 -7.55
N ASP A 92 2.17 36.35 -6.47
CA ASP A 92 0.76 35.99 -6.35
C ASP A 92 -0.12 37.23 -6.24
N LYS A 93 0.26 38.20 -5.39
CA LYS A 93 -0.46 39.47 -5.26
C LYS A 93 -0.57 40.18 -6.61
N THR A 94 0.54 40.33 -7.31
CA THR A 94 0.57 40.97 -8.64
C THR A 94 -0.32 40.23 -9.63
N ARG A 95 -0.21 38.89 -9.69
CA ARG A 95 -0.99 38.06 -10.62
C ARG A 95 -2.51 38.17 -10.36
N LEU A 96 -2.93 38.18 -9.09
CA LEU A 96 -4.34 38.27 -8.70
C LEU A 96 -4.94 39.65 -8.98
N LEU A 97 -4.16 40.72 -8.75
CA LEU A 97 -4.65 42.11 -8.86
C LEU A 97 -4.58 42.68 -10.28
N LYS A 98 -3.60 42.26 -11.10
CA LYS A 98 -3.35 42.79 -12.45
C LYS A 98 -4.59 42.90 -13.35
N PRO A 99 -5.55 41.93 -13.37
CA PRO A 99 -6.74 42.04 -14.20
C PRO A 99 -7.70 43.18 -13.82
N TYR A 100 -7.55 43.74 -12.61
CA TYR A 100 -8.47 44.72 -12.02
C TYR A 100 -7.87 46.13 -11.91
N ILE A 101 -6.57 46.29 -12.18
CA ILE A 101 -5.86 47.57 -12.21
C ILE A 101 -6.17 48.28 -13.53
N ASP A 102 -6.33 49.60 -13.48
CA ASP A 102 -6.71 50.48 -14.61
C ASP A 102 -8.05 50.08 -15.26
N GLN A 103 -8.97 49.53 -14.47
CA GLN A 103 -10.31 49.12 -14.89
C GLN A 103 -11.41 49.92 -14.18
N CYS A 104 -12.60 49.98 -14.79
CA CYS A 104 -13.79 50.50 -14.12
C CYS A 104 -14.52 49.35 -13.43
N LEU A 105 -14.47 49.29 -12.09
CA LEU A 105 -15.05 48.20 -11.31
C LEU A 105 -16.40 48.62 -10.72
N GLY A 106 -17.46 47.88 -11.07
CA GLY A 106 -18.75 47.94 -10.37
C GLY A 106 -18.78 46.94 -9.20
N VAL A 107 -19.90 46.90 -8.47
CA VAL A 107 -20.09 45.96 -7.36
C VAL A 107 -19.86 44.49 -7.77
N PRO A 108 -20.32 44.00 -8.94
CA PRO A 108 -20.04 42.64 -9.37
C PRO A 108 -18.54 42.36 -9.54
N GLN A 109 -17.77 43.28 -10.13
CA GLN A 109 -16.34 43.11 -10.35
C GLN A 109 -15.54 43.20 -9.05
N LEU A 110 -15.96 44.06 -8.11
CA LEU A 110 -15.37 44.12 -6.77
C LEU A 110 -15.59 42.80 -6.01
N ASN A 111 -16.81 42.25 -6.08
CA ASN A 111 -17.10 40.94 -5.48
C ASN A 111 -16.29 39.82 -6.13
N GLU A 112 -16.10 39.87 -7.45
CA GLU A 112 -15.26 38.89 -8.15
C GLU A 112 -13.79 39.01 -7.76
N LEU A 113 -13.25 40.24 -7.58
CA LEU A 113 -11.90 40.45 -7.06
C LEU A 113 -11.74 39.83 -5.66
N LEU A 114 -12.66 40.11 -4.73
CA LEU A 114 -12.63 39.54 -3.38
C LEU A 114 -12.72 38.01 -3.42
N LYS A 115 -13.56 37.47 -4.31
CA LYS A 115 -13.71 36.04 -4.53
C LYS A 115 -12.43 35.41 -5.10
N VAL A 116 -11.81 36.00 -6.11
CA VAL A 116 -10.54 35.50 -6.69
C VAL A 116 -9.43 35.45 -5.65
N ILE A 117 -9.32 36.49 -4.80
CA ILE A 117 -8.35 36.48 -3.70
C ILE A 117 -8.70 35.37 -2.70
N THR A 118 -9.95 35.28 -2.26
CA THR A 118 -10.40 34.28 -1.27
C THR A 118 -10.26 32.85 -1.80
N ASP A 119 -10.63 32.59 -3.05
CA ASP A 119 -10.48 31.30 -3.71
C ASP A 119 -9.00 30.88 -3.78
N HIS A 120 -8.07 31.82 -4.00
CA HIS A 120 -6.65 31.51 -3.97
C HIS A 120 -6.15 31.05 -2.59
N TYR A 121 -6.68 31.63 -1.51
CA TYR A 121 -6.41 31.15 -0.15
C TYR A 121 -7.01 29.75 0.08
N ILE A 122 -8.24 29.51 -0.36
CA ILE A 122 -8.92 28.21 -0.25
C ILE A 122 -8.16 27.13 -1.02
N GLU A 123 -7.65 27.43 -2.21
CA GLU A 123 -6.81 26.52 -3.02
C GLU A 123 -5.51 26.12 -2.29
N LYS A 124 -4.92 27.03 -1.51
CA LYS A 124 -3.78 26.76 -0.63
C LYS A 124 -4.14 26.04 0.68
N GLY A 125 -5.42 25.76 0.91
CA GLY A 125 -5.93 25.10 2.13
C GLY A 125 -6.26 26.06 3.27
N LEU A 126 -6.15 27.39 3.07
CA LEU A 126 -6.36 28.42 4.10
C LEU A 126 -7.84 28.83 4.17
N VAL A 127 -8.72 27.90 4.52
CA VAL A 127 -10.18 28.04 4.39
C VAL A 127 -10.84 29.06 5.32
N THR A 128 -10.14 29.49 6.38
CA THR A 128 -10.61 30.51 7.32
C THR A 128 -10.13 31.91 6.97
N SER A 129 -9.35 32.06 5.89
CA SER A 129 -8.85 33.35 5.41
C SER A 129 -9.80 33.97 4.38
N ARG A 130 -10.14 35.25 4.54
CA ARG A 130 -11.09 35.94 3.65
C ARG A 130 -10.65 37.36 3.32
N ALA A 131 -10.87 37.76 2.07
CA ALA A 131 -10.74 39.14 1.63
C ALA A 131 -12.07 39.89 1.85
N TYR A 132 -11.99 41.13 2.31
CA TYR A 132 -13.13 42.04 2.42
C TYR A 132 -12.73 43.46 2.08
N LEU A 133 -13.75 44.25 1.78
CA LEU A 133 -13.61 45.66 1.45
C LEU A 133 -13.92 46.51 2.70
N PRO A 134 -12.93 47.15 3.35
CA PRO A 134 -13.20 48.09 4.43
C PRO A 134 -13.92 49.33 3.90
N GLN A 135 -14.59 50.05 4.80
CA GLN A 135 -15.19 51.37 4.47
C GLN A 135 -14.09 52.33 4.02
N GLN A 136 -14.23 52.90 2.82
CA GLN A 136 -13.24 53.75 2.17
C GLN A 136 -13.90 54.67 1.13
N ASP A 137 -13.18 55.71 0.71
CA ASP A 137 -13.56 56.57 -0.42
C ASP A 137 -12.77 56.14 -1.67
N LEU A 138 -13.50 55.85 -2.76
CA LEU A 138 -12.95 55.40 -4.05
C LEU A 138 -12.79 56.56 -5.06
N SER A 139 -13.11 57.79 -4.69
CA SER A 139 -13.04 58.97 -5.57
C SER A 139 -11.65 59.20 -6.18
N GLY A 140 -10.58 58.85 -5.45
CA GLY A 140 -9.18 58.95 -5.90
C GLY A 140 -8.72 57.82 -6.83
N GLY A 141 -9.54 56.77 -7.01
CA GLY A 141 -9.18 55.57 -7.77
C GLY A 141 -8.23 54.61 -7.07
N HIS A 142 -8.02 54.77 -5.76
CA HIS A 142 -7.20 53.88 -4.93
C HIS A 142 -8.12 52.88 -4.20
N LEU A 143 -7.98 51.60 -4.50
CA LEU A 143 -8.78 50.53 -3.89
C LEU A 143 -7.97 49.80 -2.82
N LYS A 144 -8.44 49.84 -1.58
CA LYS A 144 -7.84 49.09 -0.47
C LYS A 144 -8.64 47.81 -0.20
N VAL A 145 -8.00 46.67 -0.32
CA VAL A 145 -8.56 45.36 0.04
C VAL A 145 -7.85 44.86 1.29
N LEU A 146 -8.61 44.38 2.28
CA LEU A 146 -8.08 43.83 3.52
C LEU A 146 -8.33 42.33 3.56
N VAL A 147 -7.29 41.55 3.79
CA VAL A 147 -7.37 40.12 4.06
C VAL A 147 -7.25 39.92 5.56
N VAL A 148 -8.16 39.15 6.15
CA VAL A 148 -7.97 38.58 7.47
C VAL A 148 -7.58 37.13 7.28
N GLU A 149 -6.31 36.84 7.56
CA GLU A 149 -5.78 35.48 7.55
C GLU A 149 -6.18 34.78 8.85
N GLY A 150 -6.85 33.64 8.70
CA GLY A 150 -7.36 32.90 9.85
C GLY A 150 -6.26 32.15 10.58
N LYS A 151 -6.17 32.30 11.89
CA LYS A 151 -5.15 31.69 12.76
C LYS A 151 -5.75 30.64 13.68
N LEU A 152 -5.01 29.56 13.88
CA LEU A 152 -5.37 28.49 14.79
C LEU A 152 -5.12 28.94 16.23
N GLU A 153 -6.17 29.09 17.04
CA GLU A 153 -6.00 29.40 18.46
C GLU A 153 -5.70 28.15 19.28
N GLY A 154 -6.28 27.01 18.89
CA GLY A 154 -6.09 25.76 19.58
C GLY A 154 -6.86 24.60 18.94
N MET A 155 -6.60 23.42 19.46
CA MET A 155 -7.24 22.18 19.07
C MET A 155 -7.54 21.36 20.33
N LYS A 156 -8.74 20.78 20.38
CA LYS A 156 -9.13 19.88 21.47
C LYS A 156 -10.09 18.80 21.00
N GLY A 157 -10.08 17.67 21.71
CA GLY A 157 -11.12 16.66 21.58
C GLY A 157 -12.45 17.19 22.12
N ALA A 158 -13.54 16.84 21.45
CA ALA A 158 -14.89 17.13 21.93
C ALA A 158 -15.20 16.31 23.19
N GLU A 159 -16.23 16.74 23.93
CA GLU A 159 -16.78 15.97 25.04
C GLU A 159 -17.15 14.56 24.55
N ASN A 160 -16.72 13.52 25.28
CA ASN A 160 -16.88 12.10 24.95
C ASN A 160 -16.06 11.56 23.75
N SER A 161 -15.19 12.34 23.12
CA SER A 161 -14.32 11.85 22.04
C SER A 161 -13.35 10.73 22.49
N LYS A 162 -13.03 10.68 23.79
CA LYS A 162 -12.01 9.81 24.40
C LYS A 162 -10.61 9.93 23.78
N LEU A 163 -10.38 10.93 22.94
CA LEU A 163 -9.06 11.25 22.39
C LEU A 163 -8.24 11.97 23.45
N SER A 164 -7.04 11.46 23.71
CA SER A 164 -6.10 12.13 24.59
C SER A 164 -5.41 13.30 23.89
N GLU A 165 -4.95 14.29 24.66
CA GLU A 165 -4.14 15.41 24.12
C GLU A 165 -2.86 14.90 23.43
N ARG A 166 -2.32 13.77 23.92
CA ARG A 166 -1.14 13.13 23.34
C ARG A 166 -1.43 12.55 21.96
N GLU A 167 -2.55 11.85 21.78
CA GLU A 167 -2.97 11.35 20.46
C GLU A 167 -3.15 12.48 19.45
N LEU A 168 -3.80 13.57 19.88
CA LEU A 168 -3.96 14.76 19.03
C LEU A 168 -2.61 15.39 18.67
N ALA A 169 -1.68 15.50 19.63
CA ALA A 169 -0.34 16.04 19.39
C ALA A 169 0.51 15.16 18.46
N MET A 170 0.35 13.83 18.51
CA MET A 170 1.03 12.92 17.59
C MET A 170 0.42 12.96 16.19
N ALA A 171 -0.90 13.11 16.07
CA ALA A 171 -1.61 13.13 14.78
C ALA A 171 -1.51 14.48 14.06
N PHE A 172 -1.53 15.60 14.78
CA PHE A 172 -1.61 16.94 14.19
C PHE A 172 -0.23 17.52 13.83
N PRO A 173 0.02 17.86 12.56
CA PRO A 173 1.31 18.43 12.14
C PRO A 173 1.44 19.94 12.37
N GLY A 174 0.33 20.67 12.54
CA GLY A 174 0.31 22.13 12.68
C GLY A 174 0.58 22.61 14.11
N LYS A 175 0.63 23.92 14.31
CA LYS A 175 0.83 24.55 15.63
C LYS A 175 -0.16 25.67 15.89
N SER A 176 -0.57 25.84 17.15
CA SER A 176 -1.34 27.00 17.57
C SER A 176 -0.56 28.29 17.30
N GLY A 177 -1.26 29.32 16.82
CA GLY A 177 -0.73 30.63 16.43
C GLY A 177 -0.42 30.75 14.93
N GLU A 178 -0.29 29.62 14.21
CA GLU A 178 -0.07 29.59 12.78
C GLU A 178 -1.40 29.72 11.99
N LEU A 179 -1.30 29.89 10.68
CA LEU A 179 -2.48 29.96 9.82
C LEU A 179 -3.20 28.62 9.81
N VAL A 180 -4.53 28.64 9.85
CA VAL A 180 -5.32 27.41 9.79
C VAL A 180 -5.20 26.81 8.39
N ASN A 181 -4.52 25.67 8.28
CA ASN A 181 -4.44 24.90 7.05
C ASN A 181 -5.32 23.65 7.13
N LEU A 182 -6.31 23.57 6.23
CA LEU A 182 -7.21 22.42 6.13
C LEU A 182 -6.45 21.12 5.88
N ARG A 183 -5.33 21.15 5.12
CA ARG A 183 -4.53 19.94 4.81
C ARG A 183 -3.87 19.36 6.05
N GLU A 184 -3.49 20.18 7.01
CA GLU A 184 -2.92 19.73 8.29
C GLU A 184 -3.99 19.08 9.17
N ILE A 185 -5.20 19.63 9.18
CA ILE A 185 -6.33 19.08 9.94
C ILE A 185 -6.81 17.76 9.29
N GLU A 186 -6.91 17.71 7.96
CA GLU A 186 -7.21 16.49 7.20
C GLU A 186 -6.15 15.41 7.49
N GLN A 187 -4.86 15.78 7.51
CA GLN A 187 -3.80 14.84 7.86
C GLN A 187 -3.98 14.27 9.28
N MET A 188 -4.36 15.09 10.26
CA MET A 188 -4.66 14.60 11.61
C MET A 188 -5.85 13.63 11.62
N VAL A 189 -6.95 13.98 10.96
CA VAL A 189 -8.14 13.11 10.88
C VAL A 189 -7.79 11.77 10.23
N ASP A 190 -7.03 11.77 9.14
CA ASP A 190 -6.53 10.57 8.49
C ASP A 190 -5.68 9.71 9.45
N GLN A 191 -4.76 10.32 10.20
CA GLN A 191 -3.90 9.57 11.15
C GLN A 191 -4.71 8.94 12.29
N LEU A 192 -5.74 9.63 12.78
CA LEU A 192 -6.65 9.09 13.80
C LEU A 192 -7.53 7.98 13.25
N ASN A 193 -8.06 8.14 12.02
CA ASN A 193 -8.96 7.17 11.36
C ASN A 193 -8.22 5.99 10.73
N ARG A 194 -6.89 6.03 10.63
CA ARG A 194 -6.07 4.85 10.36
C ARG A 194 -6.31 3.76 11.41
N LEU A 195 -6.66 4.14 12.63
CA LEU A 195 -7.07 3.22 13.70
C LEU A 195 -8.57 2.92 13.54
N PRO A 196 -8.97 1.66 13.24
CA PRO A 196 -10.39 1.33 13.09
C PRO A 196 -11.21 1.54 14.37
N SER A 197 -10.57 1.67 15.53
CA SER A 197 -11.23 2.05 16.78
C SER A 197 -11.75 3.49 16.78
N ASN A 198 -11.37 4.33 15.81
CA ASN A 198 -11.75 5.73 15.72
C ASN A 198 -12.67 6.00 14.53
N GLN A 199 -13.52 7.00 14.71
CA GLN A 199 -14.36 7.63 13.67
C GLN A 199 -14.28 9.14 13.89
N ALA A 200 -13.07 9.67 13.81
CA ALA A 200 -12.76 11.06 14.03
C ALA A 200 -13.34 11.95 12.92
N LYS A 201 -13.95 13.06 13.32
CA LYS A 201 -14.38 14.15 12.45
C LYS A 201 -13.91 15.46 13.05
N MET A 202 -13.69 16.44 12.18
CA MET A 202 -13.29 17.79 12.60
C MET A 202 -14.43 18.78 12.40
N GLU A 203 -14.48 19.76 13.30
CA GLU A 203 -15.34 20.92 13.20
C GLU A 203 -14.52 22.18 13.47
N LEU A 204 -14.70 23.20 12.63
CA LEU A 204 -14.08 24.51 12.82
C LEU A 204 -15.04 25.42 13.58
N ALA A 205 -14.64 25.84 14.78
CA ALA A 205 -15.37 26.80 15.59
C ALA A 205 -14.70 28.19 15.57
N PRO A 206 -15.46 29.29 15.66
CA PRO A 206 -14.89 30.63 15.83
C PRO A 206 -14.06 30.73 17.12
N GLY A 207 -12.88 31.31 17.03
CA GLY A 207 -12.02 31.61 18.18
C GLY A 207 -12.45 32.86 18.93
N LYS A 208 -11.66 33.25 19.93
CA LYS A 208 -11.90 34.44 20.76
C LYS A 208 -11.45 35.73 20.07
N ASN A 209 -10.39 35.67 19.27
CA ASN A 209 -9.86 36.83 18.55
C ASN A 209 -10.44 36.93 17.14
N VAL A 210 -10.42 38.12 16.56
CA VAL A 210 -10.78 38.33 15.15
C VAL A 210 -9.83 37.54 14.25
N GLY A 211 -10.39 36.69 13.39
CA GLY A 211 -9.61 35.75 12.57
C GLY A 211 -9.10 34.52 13.33
N GLY A 212 -9.41 34.37 14.62
CA GLY A 212 -9.10 33.16 15.38
C GLY A 212 -10.07 32.01 15.06
N SER A 213 -9.58 30.79 15.07
CA SER A 213 -10.41 29.57 14.95
C SER A 213 -9.91 28.49 15.89
N GLU A 214 -10.84 27.71 16.45
CA GLU A 214 -10.56 26.54 17.28
C GLU A 214 -11.00 25.28 16.51
N VAL A 215 -10.17 24.23 16.54
CA VAL A 215 -10.50 22.93 15.93
C VAL A 215 -11.04 22.01 17.01
N LEU A 216 -12.29 21.58 16.84
CA LEU A 216 -12.93 20.58 17.69
C LEU A 216 -12.91 19.22 16.99
N VAL A 217 -12.37 18.20 17.66
CA VAL A 217 -12.28 16.84 17.13
C VAL A 217 -13.31 15.95 17.80
N THR A 218 -14.36 15.60 17.08
CA THR A 218 -15.36 14.63 17.54
C THR A 218 -14.90 13.22 17.18
N ASN A 219 -15.25 12.22 17.99
CA ASN A 219 -14.90 10.83 17.74
C ASN A 219 -15.98 9.92 18.33
N ASN A 220 -16.28 8.83 17.64
CA ASN A 220 -17.14 7.76 18.13
C ASN A 220 -16.30 6.52 18.41
N PRO A 221 -15.65 6.44 19.59
CA PRO A 221 -14.66 5.43 19.88
C PRO A 221 -15.28 4.03 19.94
N GLN A 222 -14.76 3.14 19.12
CA GLN A 222 -15.04 1.71 19.14
C GLN A 222 -14.01 1.01 20.04
N LYS A 223 -14.18 -0.31 20.17
CA LYS A 223 -13.26 -1.16 20.92
C LYS A 223 -11.83 -1.03 20.35
N PRO A 224 -10.81 -0.75 21.19
CA PRO A 224 -9.46 -0.46 20.72
C PRO A 224 -8.67 -1.71 20.33
N TRP A 225 -9.20 -2.91 20.59
CA TRP A 225 -8.55 -4.15 20.21
C TRP A 225 -9.52 -5.05 19.43
N ARG A 226 -8.95 -5.77 18.46
CA ARG A 226 -9.64 -6.77 17.65
C ARG A 226 -8.83 -8.04 17.67
N ALA A 227 -9.50 -9.18 17.74
CA ALA A 227 -8.85 -10.47 17.66
C ALA A 227 -9.55 -11.34 16.62
N GLY A 228 -8.79 -12.21 15.95
CA GLY A 228 -9.33 -13.10 14.95
C GLY A 228 -8.67 -14.47 14.93
N LEU A 229 -9.45 -15.44 14.47
CA LEU A 229 -9.02 -16.79 14.17
C LEU A 229 -9.42 -17.11 12.72
N SER A 230 -8.53 -17.73 11.97
CA SER A 230 -8.76 -18.08 10.57
C SER A 230 -8.38 -19.53 10.28
N ARG A 231 -9.11 -20.14 9.36
CA ARG A 231 -8.80 -21.45 8.79
C ARG A 231 -8.78 -21.30 7.27
N SER A 232 -7.68 -21.70 6.64
CA SER A 232 -7.58 -21.72 5.17
C SER A 232 -6.79 -22.93 4.68
N ASN A 233 -6.72 -23.07 3.35
CA ASN A 233 -5.82 -24.01 2.69
C ASN A 233 -4.77 -23.32 1.82
N ASP A 234 -4.28 -22.16 2.27
CA ASP A 234 -3.29 -21.37 1.52
C ASP A 234 -1.86 -21.93 1.64
N GLY A 235 -1.63 -22.90 2.53
CA GLY A 235 -0.35 -23.54 2.79
C GLY A 235 0.15 -24.38 1.60
N GLN A 236 1.43 -24.78 1.63
CA GLN A 236 2.01 -25.63 0.60
C GLN A 236 1.72 -27.11 0.88
N ARG A 237 1.59 -27.91 -0.17
CA ARG A 237 1.43 -29.36 -0.05
C ARG A 237 2.58 -30.03 0.72
N SER A 238 3.81 -29.50 0.59
CA SER A 238 5.03 -30.03 1.21
C SER A 238 5.22 -29.66 2.68
N THR A 239 4.52 -28.63 3.19
CA THR A 239 4.70 -28.12 4.57
C THR A 239 3.40 -28.02 5.35
N GLY A 240 2.29 -28.49 4.77
CA GLY A 240 0.96 -28.48 5.37
C GLY A 240 0.04 -27.52 4.62
N GLU A 241 -0.87 -28.06 3.81
CA GLU A 241 -1.77 -27.22 2.99
C GLU A 241 -2.77 -26.43 3.85
N GLN A 242 -3.28 -27.08 4.90
CA GLN A 242 -4.26 -26.54 5.82
C GLN A 242 -3.58 -25.68 6.86
N GLN A 243 -4.11 -24.49 7.12
CA GLN A 243 -3.47 -23.49 7.98
C GLN A 243 -4.47 -22.96 9.00
N TRP A 244 -4.04 -22.83 10.25
CA TRP A 244 -4.66 -21.98 11.26
C TRP A 244 -3.93 -20.65 11.30
N GLY A 245 -4.68 -19.55 11.43
CA GLY A 245 -4.10 -18.23 11.62
C GLY A 245 -4.77 -17.48 12.76
N THR A 246 -4.01 -16.70 13.52
CA THR A 246 -4.50 -15.81 14.56
C THR A 246 -4.08 -14.37 14.25
N THR A 247 -4.95 -13.43 14.57
CA THR A 247 -4.68 -12.00 14.43
C THR A 247 -5.05 -11.28 15.72
N PHE A 248 -4.25 -10.31 16.11
CA PHE A 248 -4.55 -9.41 17.22
C PHE A 248 -4.10 -8.00 16.86
N ASP A 249 -5.04 -7.09 16.73
CA ASP A 249 -4.79 -5.67 16.48
C ASP A 249 -5.14 -4.87 17.73
N TRP A 250 -4.26 -3.96 18.14
CA TRP A 250 -4.46 -3.05 19.25
C TRP A 250 -4.13 -1.62 18.81
N ASP A 251 -5.18 -0.81 18.77
CA ASP A 251 -5.15 0.61 18.43
C ASP A 251 -4.82 1.45 19.68
N SER A 252 -3.88 2.37 19.51
CA SER A 252 -3.36 3.34 20.48
C SER A 252 -2.93 2.74 21.85
N PRO A 253 -2.15 1.64 21.91
CA PRO A 253 -1.76 1.02 23.19
C PRO A 253 -0.94 1.96 24.09
N LEU A 254 -0.18 2.90 23.51
CA LEU A 254 0.60 3.89 24.27
C LEU A 254 -0.07 5.28 24.33
N GLY A 255 -1.26 5.44 23.76
CA GLY A 255 -1.92 6.74 23.61
C GLY A 255 -1.16 7.69 22.68
N LEU A 256 -0.47 7.16 21.66
CA LEU A 256 0.30 7.93 20.68
C LEU A 256 -0.37 7.94 19.29
N ALA A 257 -1.64 7.52 19.22
CA ALA A 257 -2.30 7.14 17.99
C ALA A 257 -1.51 6.06 17.22
N ASP A 258 -0.78 5.22 17.96
CA ASP A 258 0.01 4.11 17.45
C ASP A 258 -0.86 2.86 17.19
N GLN A 259 -0.34 1.87 16.46
CA GLN A 259 -1.04 0.62 16.22
C GLN A 259 -0.08 -0.55 16.33
N LEU A 260 -0.47 -1.58 17.08
CA LEU A 260 0.20 -2.87 17.15
C LEU A 260 -0.66 -3.92 16.45
N SER A 261 -0.08 -4.67 15.51
CA SER A 261 -0.71 -5.81 14.86
C SER A 261 0.18 -7.03 15.03
N LEU A 262 -0.37 -8.09 15.62
CA LEU A 262 0.27 -9.38 15.79
C LEU A 262 -0.47 -10.41 14.93
N ARG A 263 0.28 -11.23 14.20
CA ARG A 263 -0.25 -12.33 13.41
C ARG A 263 0.55 -13.57 13.72
N GLY A 264 -0.12 -14.71 13.81
CA GLY A 264 0.51 -16.01 13.96
C GLY A 264 -0.17 -17.01 13.05
N GLY A 265 0.56 -18.02 12.59
CA GLY A 265 0.00 -19.09 11.80
C GLY A 265 0.78 -20.37 11.98
N HIS A 266 0.07 -21.48 11.81
CA HIS A 266 0.64 -22.82 11.91
C HIS A 266 -0.13 -23.74 10.98
N ASP A 267 0.55 -24.75 10.44
CA ASP A 267 -0.12 -25.83 9.74
C ASP A 267 -1.14 -26.49 10.67
N ALA A 268 -2.21 -26.98 10.08
CA ALA A 268 -3.28 -27.62 10.82
C ALA A 268 -3.25 -29.14 10.66
N MET A 269 -2.07 -29.68 10.39
CA MET A 269 -1.85 -31.10 10.20
C MET A 269 -1.51 -31.78 11.53
N THR A 270 -1.75 -33.07 11.59
CA THR A 270 -1.43 -33.90 12.76
C THR A 270 -0.12 -34.68 12.56
N ASP A 271 0.41 -34.74 11.34
CA ASP A 271 1.69 -35.39 11.06
C ASP A 271 2.85 -34.41 11.28
N HIS A 272 3.75 -34.73 12.20
CA HIS A 272 4.93 -33.90 12.48
C HIS A 272 6.01 -33.97 11.38
N GLN A 273 5.65 -34.42 10.17
CA GLN A 273 6.55 -34.59 9.04
C GLN A 273 6.49 -33.43 8.05
N HIS A 274 5.33 -32.77 7.95
CA HIS A 274 5.08 -31.61 7.10
C HIS A 274 4.54 -30.50 7.98
N THR A 275 5.41 -29.58 8.38
CA THR A 275 5.02 -28.50 9.29
C THR A 275 5.45 -27.14 8.77
N SER A 276 4.65 -26.12 9.08
CA SER A 276 4.98 -24.73 8.78
C SER A 276 4.44 -23.85 9.90
N SER A 277 5.24 -22.90 10.36
CA SER A 277 4.79 -21.90 11.31
C SER A 277 5.28 -20.51 10.91
N ASN A 278 4.49 -19.49 11.24
CA ASN A 278 4.91 -18.11 11.07
C ASN A 278 4.37 -17.21 12.18
N ALA A 279 5.10 -16.13 12.44
CA ALA A 279 4.67 -15.07 13.34
C ALA A 279 5.13 -13.72 12.80
N MET A 280 4.29 -12.71 12.96
CA MET A 280 4.54 -11.35 12.50
C MET A 280 4.10 -10.35 13.55
N LEU A 281 4.94 -9.35 13.77
CA LEU A 281 4.65 -8.15 14.54
C LEU A 281 4.79 -6.95 13.61
N ASN A 282 3.77 -6.09 13.59
CA ASN A 282 3.81 -4.80 12.93
C ASN A 282 3.44 -3.71 13.94
N TYR A 283 4.30 -2.72 14.09
CA TYR A 283 4.08 -1.57 14.96
C TYR A 283 4.17 -0.28 14.15
N ASN A 284 3.15 0.57 14.24
CA ASN A 284 3.03 1.78 13.46
C ASN A 284 2.83 3.01 14.38
N LEU A 285 3.60 4.07 14.17
CA LEU A 285 3.59 5.30 14.96
C LEU A 285 3.48 6.54 14.04
N PRO A 286 2.38 7.31 14.10
CA PRO A 286 2.28 8.57 13.37
C PRO A 286 3.03 9.69 14.08
N TRP A 287 3.51 10.66 13.31
CA TRP A 287 3.97 11.95 13.84
C TRP A 287 3.71 13.07 12.81
N GLY A 288 2.50 13.63 12.86
CA GLY A 288 2.03 14.64 11.92
C GLY A 288 2.10 14.14 10.47
N TRP A 289 3.01 14.74 9.69
CA TRP A 289 3.28 14.37 8.29
C TRP A 289 4.09 13.07 8.13
N TRP A 290 4.66 12.54 9.21
CA TRP A 290 5.45 11.32 9.22
C TRP A 290 4.66 10.11 9.72
N ASN A 291 5.09 8.95 9.28
CA ASN A 291 4.64 7.66 9.78
C ASN A 291 5.85 6.71 9.87
N PHE A 292 6.07 6.13 11.05
CA PHE A 292 7.16 5.21 11.32
C PHE A 292 6.60 3.81 11.55
N SER A 293 7.11 2.82 10.82
CA SER A 293 6.68 1.43 10.97
C SER A 293 7.87 0.52 11.22
N TYR A 294 7.70 -0.40 12.17
CA TYR A 294 8.58 -1.53 12.39
C TYR A 294 7.83 -2.83 12.15
N THR A 295 8.40 -3.71 11.33
CA THR A 295 7.87 -5.04 11.07
C THR A 295 8.92 -6.09 11.40
N TYR A 296 8.54 -7.08 12.18
CA TYR A 296 9.30 -8.29 12.43
C TYR A 296 8.48 -9.48 11.95
N SER A 297 9.06 -10.37 11.16
CA SER A 297 8.41 -11.61 10.74
C SER A 297 9.40 -12.76 10.88
N GLN A 298 8.92 -13.89 11.40
CA GLN A 298 9.66 -15.14 11.46
C GLN A 298 8.81 -16.26 10.85
N SER A 299 9.47 -17.24 10.24
CA SER A 299 8.82 -18.44 9.74
C SER A 299 9.76 -19.63 9.80
N ASP A 300 9.22 -20.81 10.04
CA ASP A 300 9.95 -22.07 9.98
C ASP A 300 9.15 -23.12 9.22
N TYR A 301 9.87 -24.09 8.68
CA TYR A 301 9.26 -25.20 7.97
C TYR A 301 10.01 -26.51 8.18
N ARG A 302 9.26 -27.60 7.97
CA ARG A 302 9.74 -28.96 7.84
C ARG A 302 9.01 -29.64 6.70
N SER A 303 9.76 -30.32 5.84
CA SER A 303 9.21 -31.15 4.77
C SER A 303 10.07 -32.38 4.53
N GLN A 304 9.60 -33.28 3.67
CA GLN A 304 10.35 -34.43 3.19
C GLN A 304 10.47 -34.38 1.66
N ILE A 305 11.68 -34.66 1.15
CA ILE A 305 11.91 -34.87 -0.28
C ILE A 305 12.29 -36.33 -0.53
N ALA A 306 11.62 -36.98 -1.48
CA ALA A 306 11.97 -38.34 -1.89
C ALA A 306 12.99 -38.30 -3.03
N ALA A 307 14.16 -38.91 -2.82
CA ALA A 307 15.17 -39.07 -3.86
C ALA A 307 15.72 -40.51 -3.84
N ASN A 308 15.75 -41.17 -5.00
CA ASN A 308 16.24 -42.55 -5.15
C ASN A 308 15.60 -43.57 -4.17
N GLY A 309 14.31 -43.38 -3.82
CA GLY A 309 13.59 -44.26 -2.89
C GLY A 309 13.84 -43.99 -1.40
N TYR A 310 14.63 -42.97 -1.05
CA TYR A 310 14.85 -42.52 0.31
C TYR A 310 14.18 -41.16 0.55
N ASN A 311 13.61 -40.98 1.74
CA ASN A 311 13.08 -39.69 2.18
C ASN A 311 14.18 -38.93 2.93
N PHE A 312 14.43 -37.70 2.48
CA PHE A 312 15.34 -36.77 3.13
C PHE A 312 14.54 -35.67 3.81
N LYS A 313 14.83 -35.42 5.08
CA LYS A 313 14.28 -34.32 5.87
C LYS A 313 14.87 -32.99 5.38
N GLN A 314 13.99 -32.05 5.07
CA GLN A 314 14.36 -30.64 4.85
C GLN A 314 13.77 -29.79 5.97
N THR A 315 14.55 -28.84 6.47
CA THR A 315 14.09 -27.84 7.44
C THR A 315 14.67 -26.48 7.11
N GLY A 316 14.04 -25.44 7.61
CA GLY A 316 14.61 -24.10 7.54
C GLY A 316 13.85 -23.08 8.36
N ASP A 317 14.52 -21.96 8.58
CA ASP A 317 13.99 -20.82 9.32
C ASP A 317 14.32 -19.52 8.58
N SER A 318 13.44 -18.53 8.71
CA SER A 318 13.64 -17.18 8.19
C SER A 318 13.23 -16.14 9.22
N GLU A 319 14.03 -15.09 9.33
CA GLU A 319 13.76 -13.92 10.18
C GLU A 319 13.94 -12.65 9.34
N ASN A 320 12.99 -11.73 9.42
CA ASN A 320 13.02 -10.47 8.68
C ASN A 320 12.64 -9.31 9.60
N HIS A 321 13.51 -8.30 9.64
CA HIS A 321 13.30 -7.04 10.33
C HIS A 321 13.19 -5.93 9.29
N GLN A 322 12.21 -5.05 9.42
CA GLN A 322 12.01 -3.91 8.51
C GLN A 322 11.65 -2.68 9.31
N MET A 323 12.39 -1.59 9.10
CA MET A 323 12.09 -0.27 9.63
C MET A 323 11.84 0.66 8.46
N ARG A 324 10.77 1.46 8.52
CA ARG A 324 10.42 2.40 7.45
C ARG A 324 9.90 3.71 8.03
N ALA A 325 10.39 4.82 7.47
CA ALA A 325 9.88 6.16 7.71
C ALA A 325 9.25 6.68 6.41
N GLU A 326 7.97 7.02 6.47
CA GLU A 326 7.22 7.61 5.36
C GLU A 326 6.83 9.04 5.70
N ARG A 327 6.96 9.96 4.74
CA ARG A 327 6.52 11.35 4.87
C ARG A 327 5.57 11.70 3.73
N VAL A 328 4.41 12.24 4.06
CA VAL A 328 3.54 12.90 3.08
C VAL A 328 4.19 14.23 2.68
N ILE A 329 4.49 14.38 1.38
CA ILE A 329 5.14 15.58 0.82
C ILE A 329 4.16 16.50 0.10
N HIS A 330 3.01 15.97 -0.31
CA HIS A 330 1.95 16.72 -0.97
C HIS A 330 0.60 16.07 -0.70
N ARG A 331 -0.43 16.89 -0.44
CA ARG A 331 -1.83 16.45 -0.28
C ARG A 331 -2.76 17.55 -0.79
N ASP A 332 -3.82 17.13 -1.48
CA ASP A 332 -4.98 17.96 -1.78
C ASP A 332 -6.29 17.18 -1.53
N SER A 333 -7.43 17.69 -1.98
CA SER A 333 -8.74 17.06 -1.72
C SER A 333 -8.97 15.76 -2.51
N VAL A 334 -8.09 15.43 -3.45
CA VAL A 334 -8.22 14.27 -4.34
C VAL A 334 -6.95 13.42 -4.43
N SER A 335 -5.84 13.82 -3.81
CA SER A 335 -4.56 13.13 -3.96
C SER A 335 -3.65 13.25 -2.73
N LYS A 336 -2.79 12.25 -2.57
CA LYS A 336 -1.79 12.14 -1.51
C LYS A 336 -0.51 11.59 -2.12
N THR A 337 0.61 12.25 -1.85
CA THR A 337 1.93 11.84 -2.33
C THR A 337 2.88 11.72 -1.15
N SER A 338 3.57 10.59 -1.05
CA SER A 338 4.55 10.34 0.01
C SER A 338 5.86 9.79 -0.53
N LEU A 339 6.92 10.05 0.25
CA LEU A 339 8.24 9.48 0.07
C LEU A 339 8.58 8.64 1.29
N SER A 340 9.33 7.56 1.10
CA SER A 340 9.77 6.72 2.21
C SER A 340 11.21 6.28 2.08
N ALA A 341 11.85 6.11 3.23
CA ALA A 341 13.14 5.45 3.37
C ALA A 341 13.04 4.35 4.42
N GLY A 342 13.78 3.26 4.25
CA GLY A 342 13.75 2.14 5.17
C GLY A 342 15.03 1.30 5.14
N LEU A 343 15.14 0.44 6.15
CA LEU A 343 16.19 -0.55 6.30
C LEU A 343 15.55 -1.91 6.56
N SER A 344 16.07 -2.96 5.91
CA SER A 344 15.65 -4.32 6.23
C SER A 344 16.83 -5.26 6.44
N TYR A 345 16.64 -6.27 7.29
CA TYR A 345 17.57 -7.35 7.54
C TYR A 345 16.83 -8.69 7.46
N LEU A 346 17.21 -9.52 6.50
CA LEU A 346 16.66 -10.85 6.25
C LEU A 346 17.73 -11.90 6.53
N ARG A 347 17.44 -12.85 7.42
CA ARG A 347 18.22 -14.08 7.63
C ARG A 347 17.39 -15.27 7.19
N THR A 348 18.00 -16.16 6.42
CA THR A 348 17.42 -17.43 5.98
C THR A 348 18.42 -18.55 6.25
N ASN A 349 17.93 -19.66 6.81
CA ASN A 349 18.72 -20.87 7.00
C ASN A 349 17.95 -22.06 6.42
N ASN A 350 18.63 -22.89 5.65
CA ASN A 350 18.05 -24.08 5.04
C ASN A 350 18.95 -25.29 5.33
N TYR A 351 18.34 -26.44 5.60
CA TYR A 351 19.03 -27.67 5.99
C TYR A 351 18.47 -28.88 5.25
N ILE A 352 19.34 -29.84 4.93
CA ILE A 352 18.96 -31.20 4.50
C ILE A 352 19.64 -32.18 5.43
N GLU A 353 18.87 -33.07 6.06
CA GLU A 353 19.39 -34.01 7.08
C GLU A 353 20.23 -33.31 8.15
N ASP A 354 19.73 -32.17 8.65
CA ASP A 354 20.38 -31.29 9.63
C ASP A 354 21.71 -30.66 9.16
N SER A 355 22.10 -30.88 7.91
CA SER A 355 23.27 -30.26 7.29
C SER A 355 22.87 -28.94 6.62
N LYS A 356 23.53 -27.85 7.02
CA LYS A 356 23.23 -26.51 6.53
C LYS A 356 23.64 -26.33 5.06
N LEU A 357 22.69 -25.91 4.24
CA LEU A 357 22.91 -25.56 2.84
C LEU A 357 23.46 -24.14 2.73
N LYS A 358 24.76 -24.00 2.47
CA LYS A 358 25.42 -22.68 2.39
C LYS A 358 24.87 -21.77 1.30
N LEU A 359 24.51 -22.32 0.12
CA LEU A 359 24.08 -21.52 -1.04
C LEU A 359 22.66 -20.97 -0.92
N SER A 360 21.79 -21.62 -0.15
CA SER A 360 20.41 -21.15 0.10
C SER A 360 20.24 -20.51 1.48
N SER A 361 21.27 -20.49 2.34
CA SER A 361 21.23 -19.84 3.64
C SER A 361 21.90 -18.47 3.58
N ASN A 362 21.11 -17.40 3.64
CA ASN A 362 21.58 -16.04 3.32
C ASN A 362 21.27 -15.04 4.43
N ARG A 363 22.15 -14.04 4.59
CA ARG A 363 21.96 -12.85 5.45
C ARG A 363 22.06 -11.61 4.59
N ILE A 364 20.95 -10.91 4.39
CA ILE A 364 20.82 -9.79 3.48
C ILE A 364 20.38 -8.56 4.28
N SER A 365 21.09 -7.45 4.10
CA SER A 365 20.68 -6.13 4.60
C SER A 365 20.43 -5.21 3.42
N GLU A 366 19.31 -4.48 3.42
CA GLU A 366 18.91 -3.61 2.32
C GLU A 366 18.58 -2.19 2.82
N ALA A 367 18.95 -1.20 2.02
CA ALA A 367 18.33 0.12 2.05
C ALA A 367 17.17 0.15 1.07
N GLN A 368 16.05 0.72 1.49
CA GLN A 368 14.81 0.78 0.73
C GLN A 368 14.37 2.23 0.55
N PHE A 369 14.05 2.62 -0.68
CA PHE A 369 13.51 3.94 -1.02
C PHE A 369 12.21 3.75 -1.77
N GLY A 370 11.21 4.56 -1.45
CA GLY A 370 9.87 4.42 -2.02
C GLY A 370 9.22 5.77 -2.34
N PHE A 371 8.39 5.76 -3.37
CA PHE A 371 7.49 6.82 -3.78
C PHE A 371 6.08 6.25 -3.87
N ASN A 372 5.11 6.92 -3.28
CA ASN A 372 3.69 6.56 -3.38
C ASN A 372 2.89 7.79 -3.83
N HIS A 373 1.97 7.60 -4.77
CA HIS A 373 1.00 8.60 -5.19
C HIS A 373 -0.38 7.96 -5.36
N GLY A 374 -1.31 8.37 -4.52
CA GLY A 374 -2.71 8.00 -4.58
C GLY A 374 -3.58 9.16 -5.06
N ARG A 375 -4.57 8.89 -5.91
CA ARG A 375 -5.48 9.88 -6.45
C ARG A 375 -6.89 9.34 -6.72
N ARG A 376 -7.90 10.13 -6.37
CA ARG A 376 -9.30 9.97 -6.77
C ARG A 376 -9.56 10.63 -8.13
N ILE A 377 -10.12 9.86 -9.06
CA ILE A 377 -10.48 10.28 -10.42
C ILE A 377 -11.98 9.99 -10.63
N GLY A 378 -12.83 11.00 -10.39
CA GLY A 378 -14.28 10.81 -10.37
C GLY A 378 -14.70 9.87 -9.21
N SER A 379 -15.29 8.74 -9.55
CA SER A 379 -15.60 7.67 -8.59
C SER A 379 -14.49 6.60 -8.48
N ALA A 380 -13.46 6.66 -9.31
CA ALA A 380 -12.36 5.70 -9.29
C ALA A 380 -11.23 6.16 -8.37
N PHE A 381 -10.49 5.19 -7.84
CA PHE A 381 -9.33 5.38 -6.97
C PHE A 381 -8.13 4.70 -7.61
N VAL A 382 -7.03 5.43 -7.74
CA VAL A 382 -5.80 4.96 -8.38
C VAL A 382 -4.65 5.20 -7.43
N ASN A 383 -3.81 4.20 -7.22
CA ASN A 383 -2.62 4.33 -6.40
C ASN A 383 -1.41 3.72 -7.12
N PHE A 384 -0.30 4.45 -7.11
CA PHE A 384 0.95 4.07 -7.74
C PHE A 384 2.08 4.07 -6.70
N ASP A 385 2.79 2.96 -6.61
CA ASP A 385 3.97 2.77 -5.78
C ASP A 385 5.17 2.43 -6.65
N ALA A 386 6.31 3.09 -6.39
CA ALA A 386 7.59 2.75 -6.98
C ALA A 386 8.62 2.59 -5.87
N GLY A 387 9.46 1.56 -5.97
CA GLY A 387 10.46 1.21 -4.97
C GLY A 387 11.83 0.92 -5.57
N MET A 388 12.88 1.24 -4.83
CA MET A 388 14.25 0.82 -5.08
C MET A 388 14.80 0.17 -3.81
N GLN A 389 15.41 -1.00 -3.98
CA GLN A 389 16.05 -1.77 -2.91
C GLN A 389 17.50 -2.02 -3.30
N GLU A 390 18.42 -1.76 -2.39
CA GLU A 390 19.86 -1.92 -2.60
C GLU A 390 20.50 -2.65 -1.43
N GLY A 391 21.27 -3.70 -1.73
CA GLY A 391 22.01 -4.46 -0.72
C GLY A 391 23.14 -3.62 -0.09
N ILE A 392 23.10 -3.44 1.23
CA ILE A 392 24.06 -2.61 1.98
C ILE A 392 25.01 -3.39 2.89
N GLY A 393 24.82 -4.71 3.03
CA GLY A 393 25.70 -5.62 3.80
C GLY A 393 26.11 -5.09 5.18
N ALA A 394 25.18 -4.44 5.87
CA ALA A 394 25.30 -4.00 7.26
C ALA A 394 24.81 -5.10 8.21
N PHE A 395 25.01 -4.96 9.53
CA PHE A 395 24.44 -5.86 10.55
C PHE A 395 24.83 -7.34 10.40
N ASP A 396 26.11 -7.64 10.08
CA ASP A 396 26.60 -9.01 9.83
C ASP A 396 25.95 -9.70 8.61
N ALA A 397 25.34 -8.91 7.70
CA ALA A 397 24.92 -9.39 6.40
C ALA A 397 26.12 -9.67 5.49
N GLN A 398 25.96 -10.67 4.62
CA GLN A 398 27.03 -11.10 3.76
C GLN A 398 27.44 -9.98 2.78
N GLY A 399 28.75 -9.83 2.58
CA GLY A 399 29.31 -8.93 1.57
C GLY A 399 29.15 -9.48 0.15
N SER A 400 29.41 -8.62 -0.85
CA SER A 400 29.67 -9.11 -2.22
C SER A 400 31.12 -9.62 -2.26
N HIS A 401 31.28 -10.89 -2.60
CA HIS A 401 32.59 -11.56 -2.69
C HIS A 401 32.91 -11.88 -4.15
N ASP A 402 32.70 -10.90 -5.05
CA ASP A 402 32.84 -11.07 -6.50
C ASP A 402 32.10 -12.31 -7.02
N PRO A 403 30.75 -12.32 -6.94
CA PRO A 403 29.95 -13.49 -7.32
C PRO A 403 30.29 -13.93 -8.75
N GLY A 404 30.45 -15.24 -8.93
CA GLY A 404 30.67 -15.83 -10.24
C GLY A 404 29.47 -15.63 -11.19
N PRO A 405 29.62 -15.88 -12.49
CA PRO A 405 28.50 -15.85 -13.42
C PRO A 405 27.37 -16.77 -12.96
N GLY A 406 26.16 -16.22 -12.74
CA GLY A 406 24.99 -16.96 -12.28
C GLY A 406 24.85 -17.10 -10.77
N GLU A 407 25.81 -16.60 -9.98
CA GLU A 407 25.72 -16.59 -8.52
C GLU A 407 24.97 -15.34 -8.03
N PRO A 408 24.09 -15.48 -7.02
CA PRO A 408 23.38 -14.33 -6.45
C PRO A 408 24.32 -13.28 -5.83
N ASP A 409 24.03 -12.00 -6.08
CA ASP A 409 24.75 -10.90 -5.45
C ASP A 409 24.01 -10.38 -4.20
N ALA A 410 24.72 -10.24 -3.08
CA ALA A 410 24.19 -9.65 -1.85
C ALA A 410 24.15 -8.12 -1.89
N ARG A 411 24.81 -7.50 -2.86
CA ARG A 411 24.82 -6.05 -3.14
C ARG A 411 23.96 -5.67 -4.34
N TYR A 412 23.00 -6.53 -4.65
CA TYR A 412 22.08 -6.34 -5.77
C TYR A 412 21.33 -5.01 -5.70
N ARG A 413 20.87 -4.55 -6.86
CA ARG A 413 19.89 -3.48 -7.00
C ARG A 413 18.61 -3.97 -7.66
N LYS A 414 17.48 -3.63 -7.05
CA LYS A 414 16.16 -4.09 -7.49
C LYS A 414 15.15 -2.95 -7.46
N TYR A 415 14.34 -2.91 -8.50
CA TYR A 415 13.29 -1.91 -8.68
C TYR A 415 11.94 -2.61 -8.68
N THR A 416 10.98 -2.01 -7.98
CA THR A 416 9.59 -2.49 -7.96
C THR A 416 8.65 -1.38 -8.36
N ALA A 417 7.56 -1.74 -9.02
CA ALA A 417 6.48 -0.81 -9.35
C ALA A 417 5.14 -1.52 -9.19
N THR A 418 4.18 -0.87 -8.55
CA THR A 418 2.83 -1.38 -8.35
C THR A 418 1.81 -0.30 -8.69
N LEU A 419 0.82 -0.65 -9.50
CA LEU A 419 -0.33 0.19 -9.83
C LEU A 419 -1.59 -0.53 -9.38
N SER A 420 -2.36 0.07 -8.49
CA SER A 420 -3.66 -0.41 -8.05
C SER A 420 -4.77 0.55 -8.46
N TYR A 421 -5.90 -0.03 -8.84
CA TYR A 421 -7.08 0.67 -9.35
C TYR A 421 -8.32 0.05 -8.72
N LEU A 422 -9.26 0.89 -8.29
CA LEU A 422 -10.56 0.46 -7.77
C LEU A 422 -11.67 1.40 -8.28
N GLN A 423 -12.69 0.82 -8.89
CA GLN A 423 -13.85 1.55 -9.39
C GLN A 423 -15.14 0.88 -8.91
N PRO A 424 -15.88 1.50 -7.97
CA PRO A 424 -17.23 1.11 -7.67
C PRO A 424 -18.19 1.71 -8.71
N PHE A 425 -19.18 0.93 -9.13
CA PHE A 425 -20.23 1.36 -10.05
C PHE A 425 -21.51 0.55 -9.84
N LYS A 426 -22.62 1.02 -10.41
CA LYS A 426 -23.91 0.33 -10.35
C LYS A 426 -24.40 -0.02 -11.74
N VAL A 427 -24.89 -1.24 -11.92
CA VAL A 427 -25.54 -1.71 -13.16
C VAL A 427 -26.85 -2.36 -12.76
N TRP A 428 -27.96 -1.93 -13.37
CA TRP A 428 -29.31 -2.46 -13.07
C TRP A 428 -29.69 -2.44 -11.58
N GLY A 429 -29.19 -1.46 -10.82
CA GLY A 429 -29.44 -1.33 -9.37
C GLY A 429 -28.55 -2.20 -8.48
N GLU A 430 -27.73 -3.06 -9.07
CA GLU A 430 -26.77 -3.92 -8.37
C GLU A 430 -25.41 -3.23 -8.22
N SER A 431 -24.72 -3.50 -7.12
CA SER A 431 -23.40 -2.91 -6.80
C SER A 431 -22.28 -3.77 -7.35
N PHE A 432 -21.41 -3.16 -8.15
CA PHE A 432 -20.21 -3.79 -8.68
C PHE A 432 -18.96 -2.99 -8.27
N THR A 433 -17.85 -3.70 -8.10
CA THR A 433 -16.53 -3.10 -7.92
C THR A 433 -15.56 -3.79 -8.86
N PHE A 434 -14.91 -3.01 -9.72
CA PHE A 434 -13.78 -3.49 -10.50
C PHE A 434 -12.49 -3.09 -9.79
N SER A 435 -11.64 -4.07 -9.48
CA SER A 435 -10.30 -3.83 -8.95
C SER A 435 -9.24 -4.42 -9.88
N SER A 436 -8.16 -3.68 -10.09
CA SER A 436 -7.03 -4.12 -10.90
C SER A 436 -5.73 -3.80 -10.15
N LEU A 437 -4.82 -4.76 -10.13
CA LEU A 437 -3.50 -4.63 -9.52
C LEU A 437 -2.45 -5.14 -10.49
N MET A 438 -1.52 -4.28 -10.88
CA MET A 438 -0.35 -4.64 -11.68
C MET A 438 0.90 -4.40 -10.85
N THR A 439 1.76 -5.41 -10.70
CA THR A 439 3.03 -5.27 -10.00
C THR A 439 4.17 -5.88 -10.82
N GLY A 440 5.35 -5.28 -10.74
CA GLY A 440 6.53 -5.68 -11.46
C GLY A 440 7.79 -5.50 -10.65
N GLN A 441 8.76 -6.35 -10.92
CA GLN A 441 10.09 -6.35 -10.36
C GLN A 441 11.13 -6.42 -11.49
N ARG A 442 12.16 -5.60 -11.38
CA ARG A 442 13.32 -5.61 -12.28
C ARG A 442 14.61 -5.62 -11.45
N SER A 443 15.50 -6.54 -11.76
CA SER A 443 16.88 -6.52 -11.28
C SER A 443 17.83 -6.79 -12.45
N GLU A 444 19.00 -6.17 -12.40
CA GLU A 444 20.09 -6.41 -13.35
C GLU A 444 21.07 -7.47 -12.83
N ASP A 445 20.97 -7.79 -11.54
CA ASP A 445 21.79 -8.76 -10.84
C ASP A 445 21.02 -10.07 -10.65
N VAL A 446 21.76 -11.14 -10.40
CA VAL A 446 21.16 -12.41 -9.97
C VAL A 446 20.74 -12.25 -8.51
N LEU A 447 19.47 -12.54 -8.22
CA LEU A 447 18.93 -12.44 -6.87
C LEU A 447 18.96 -13.80 -6.18
N PHE A 448 19.05 -13.77 -4.85
CA PHE A 448 18.70 -14.93 -4.03
C PHE A 448 17.24 -15.30 -4.27
N SER A 449 16.92 -16.59 -4.19
CA SER A 449 15.55 -17.09 -4.40
C SER A 449 14.51 -16.36 -3.55
N SER A 450 14.83 -16.06 -2.29
CA SER A 450 14.01 -15.26 -1.36
C SER A 450 13.73 -13.81 -1.83
N GLN A 451 14.49 -13.29 -2.78
CA GLN A 451 14.39 -11.93 -3.32
C GLN A 451 13.80 -11.86 -4.73
N ARG A 452 13.60 -13.01 -5.38
CA ARG A 452 12.96 -13.15 -6.69
C ARG A 452 11.46 -12.89 -6.60
N THR A 453 10.87 -12.57 -7.75
CA THR A 453 9.41 -12.54 -7.91
C THR A 453 8.93 -13.92 -8.33
N SER A 454 7.78 -14.36 -7.81
CA SER A 454 7.18 -15.66 -8.14
C SER A 454 5.77 -15.51 -8.67
N LEU A 455 5.42 -16.30 -9.68
CA LEU A 455 4.10 -16.41 -10.28
C LEU A 455 3.49 -17.75 -9.88
N GLY A 456 2.39 -17.68 -9.14
CA GLY A 456 1.66 -18.83 -8.60
C GLY A 456 1.20 -18.54 -7.18
N GLY A 457 0.01 -19.00 -6.85
CA GLY A 457 -0.66 -18.83 -5.57
C GLY A 457 -1.78 -17.79 -5.61
N LEU A 458 -2.60 -17.80 -4.56
CA LEU A 458 -3.78 -16.93 -4.41
C LEU A 458 -3.43 -15.42 -4.49
N SER A 459 -2.19 -15.07 -4.16
CA SER A 459 -1.70 -13.69 -4.07
C SER A 459 -1.13 -13.16 -5.39
N SER A 460 -0.87 -14.03 -6.37
CA SER A 460 -0.33 -13.66 -7.69
C SER A 460 -1.22 -14.20 -8.82
N ILE A 461 -0.88 -15.35 -9.41
CA ILE A 461 -1.66 -16.02 -10.47
C ILE A 461 -2.45 -17.18 -9.86
N ARG A 462 -3.75 -16.97 -9.64
CA ARG A 462 -4.60 -17.83 -8.79
C ARG A 462 -4.79 -19.25 -9.31
N GLY A 463 -4.63 -19.48 -10.62
CA GLY A 463 -4.81 -20.81 -11.22
C GLY A 463 -3.69 -21.82 -10.96
N TYR A 464 -2.64 -21.42 -10.24
CA TYR A 464 -1.49 -22.26 -9.90
C TYR A 464 -1.29 -22.26 -8.39
N LYS A 465 -1.17 -23.44 -7.81
CA LYS A 465 -1.03 -23.66 -6.36
C LYS A 465 0.20 -24.51 -6.05
N ASP A 466 0.37 -25.61 -6.76
CA ASP A 466 1.45 -26.58 -6.49
C ASP A 466 2.71 -26.25 -7.31
N GLN A 467 2.54 -25.63 -8.47
CA GLN A 467 3.63 -25.13 -9.30
C GLN A 467 3.74 -23.60 -9.24
N SER A 468 4.97 -23.10 -9.35
CA SER A 468 5.23 -21.66 -9.50
C SER A 468 6.39 -21.40 -10.43
N LEU A 469 6.45 -20.19 -10.98
CA LEU A 469 7.54 -19.73 -11.83
C LEU A 469 8.20 -18.52 -11.18
N SER A 470 9.48 -18.64 -10.86
CA SER A 470 10.24 -17.60 -10.15
C SER A 470 11.36 -17.03 -11.02
N GLY A 471 11.67 -15.75 -10.84
CA GLY A 471 12.78 -15.11 -11.56
C GLY A 471 13.19 -13.76 -10.98
N ASP A 472 14.37 -13.29 -11.41
CA ASP A 472 14.96 -12.03 -10.93
C ASP A 472 14.14 -10.81 -11.40
N SER A 473 13.57 -10.91 -12.61
CA SER A 473 12.73 -9.88 -13.23
C SER A 473 11.43 -10.47 -13.77
N GLY A 474 10.32 -9.83 -13.49
CA GLY A 474 8.99 -10.27 -13.92
C GLY A 474 7.88 -9.47 -13.27
N GLY A 475 6.64 -9.85 -13.50
CA GLY A 475 5.49 -9.16 -12.93
C GLY A 475 4.19 -9.89 -13.21
N TYR A 476 3.15 -9.45 -12.53
CA TYR A 476 1.80 -9.96 -12.70
C TYR A 476 0.76 -8.85 -12.65
N TRP A 477 -0.36 -9.09 -13.32
CA TRP A 477 -1.51 -8.22 -13.42
C TRP A 477 -2.76 -9.03 -13.10
N ARG A 478 -3.48 -8.60 -12.07
CA ARG A 478 -4.67 -9.22 -11.53
C ARG A 478 -5.85 -8.30 -11.74
N ASN A 479 -6.97 -8.86 -12.19
CA ASN A 479 -8.22 -8.14 -12.37
C ASN A 479 -9.33 -8.90 -11.68
N ASP A 480 -10.21 -8.17 -11.01
CA ASP A 480 -11.34 -8.69 -10.25
C ASP A 480 -12.58 -7.85 -10.53
N LEU A 481 -13.64 -8.50 -10.99
CA LEU A 481 -14.97 -7.92 -11.08
C LEU A 481 -15.84 -8.53 -9.99
N ARG A 482 -16.08 -7.76 -8.94
CA ARG A 482 -16.85 -8.17 -7.78
C ARG A 482 -18.27 -7.65 -7.86
N TRP A 483 -19.24 -8.54 -7.72
CA TRP A 483 -20.65 -8.23 -7.47
C TRP A 483 -20.97 -8.56 -6.02
N SER A 484 -21.71 -7.69 -5.34
CA SER A 484 -22.07 -7.90 -3.95
C SER A 484 -23.45 -7.35 -3.60
N ARG A 485 -24.13 -8.02 -2.66
CA ARG A 485 -25.50 -7.70 -2.26
C ARG A 485 -25.71 -7.91 -0.76
N PRO A 486 -26.43 -7.00 -0.08
CA PRO A 486 -26.79 -7.21 1.32
C PRO A 486 -27.71 -8.42 1.48
N ILE A 487 -27.56 -9.13 2.60
CA ILE A 487 -28.40 -10.27 2.94
C ILE A 487 -29.72 -9.78 3.53
N ASN A 488 -30.80 -10.08 2.81
CA ASN A 488 -32.17 -9.76 3.24
C ASN A 488 -32.90 -10.95 3.87
N VAL A 489 -32.25 -12.10 3.98
CA VAL A 489 -32.83 -13.32 4.52
C VAL A 489 -32.64 -13.34 6.05
N GLU A 490 -33.75 -13.37 6.79
CA GLU A 490 -33.75 -13.16 8.24
C GLU A 490 -32.89 -14.14 9.03
N TRP A 491 -32.82 -15.42 8.64
CA TRP A 491 -32.02 -16.43 9.36
C TRP A 491 -30.51 -16.33 9.12
N LEU A 492 -30.07 -15.67 8.03
CA LEU A 492 -28.65 -15.47 7.71
C LEU A 492 -28.11 -14.13 8.24
N ARG A 493 -28.97 -13.12 8.43
CA ARG A 493 -28.61 -11.79 8.93
C ARG A 493 -27.81 -11.77 10.24
N PRO A 494 -28.04 -12.67 11.22
CA PRO A 494 -27.25 -12.67 12.45
C PRO A 494 -25.77 -13.04 12.24
N VAL A 495 -25.44 -13.69 11.11
CA VAL A 495 -24.09 -14.20 10.83
C VAL A 495 -23.43 -13.44 9.69
N PHE A 496 -24.17 -13.13 8.63
CA PHE A 496 -23.67 -12.49 7.43
C PHE A 496 -24.49 -11.24 7.08
N ALA A 497 -23.80 -10.16 6.75
CA ALA A 497 -24.38 -8.89 6.31
C ALA A 497 -24.45 -8.79 4.78
N GLU A 498 -23.48 -9.39 4.07
CA GLU A 498 -23.33 -9.30 2.62
C GLU A 498 -22.87 -10.64 2.04
N TYR A 499 -23.31 -10.94 0.82
CA TYR A 499 -22.79 -12.04 0.01
C TYR A 499 -22.48 -11.55 -1.40
N GLY A 500 -21.71 -12.33 -2.16
CA GLY A 500 -21.47 -12.00 -3.55
C GLY A 500 -20.54 -12.97 -4.25
N THR A 501 -20.10 -12.56 -5.43
CA THR A 501 -19.17 -13.31 -6.27
C THR A 501 -18.12 -12.39 -6.87
N SER A 502 -16.92 -12.91 -7.11
CA SER A 502 -15.88 -12.21 -7.87
C SER A 502 -15.44 -13.06 -9.06
N LEU A 503 -15.33 -12.43 -10.23
CA LEU A 503 -14.70 -13.01 -11.40
C LEU A 503 -13.28 -12.45 -11.53
N GLY A 504 -12.30 -13.34 -11.50
CA GLY A 504 -10.89 -12.99 -11.58
C GLY A 504 -10.26 -13.38 -12.90
N TYR A 505 -9.35 -12.55 -13.41
CA TYR A 505 -8.45 -12.88 -14.50
C TYR A 505 -7.05 -12.35 -14.19
N ASP A 506 -6.07 -13.26 -14.22
CA ASP A 506 -4.68 -12.96 -13.89
C ASP A 506 -3.78 -13.30 -15.07
N GLN A 507 -2.76 -12.46 -15.27
CA GLN A 507 -1.68 -12.72 -16.21
C GLN A 507 -0.33 -12.34 -15.59
N GLY A 508 0.71 -13.11 -15.85
CA GLY A 508 2.07 -12.81 -15.40
C GLY A 508 3.11 -13.23 -16.39
N VAL A 509 4.30 -12.67 -16.24
CA VAL A 509 5.47 -13.01 -17.05
C VAL A 509 6.73 -12.98 -16.19
N ILE A 510 7.54 -14.03 -16.32
CA ILE A 510 8.93 -14.01 -15.87
C ILE A 510 9.80 -13.79 -17.11
N ARG A 511 10.69 -12.80 -17.04
CA ARG A 511 11.60 -12.47 -18.13
C ARG A 511 12.66 -13.56 -18.26
N GLY A 512 12.90 -14.02 -19.49
CA GLY A 512 14.06 -14.83 -19.83
C GLY A 512 15.30 -13.95 -19.94
N ASP A 513 16.39 -14.38 -19.30
CA ASP A 513 17.71 -13.80 -19.44
C ASP A 513 18.79 -14.89 -19.43
N ARG A 514 20.08 -14.50 -19.49
CA ARG A 514 21.20 -15.45 -19.55
C ARG A 514 21.30 -16.37 -18.32
N TYR A 515 20.71 -15.98 -17.21
CA TYR A 515 20.69 -16.70 -15.94
C TYR A 515 19.28 -17.20 -15.59
N ASN A 516 18.29 -16.95 -16.44
CA ASN A 516 16.95 -17.48 -16.30
C ASN A 516 16.42 -17.98 -17.65
N GLY A 517 17.26 -18.71 -18.38
CA GLY A 517 16.97 -19.19 -19.72
C GLY A 517 15.93 -20.31 -19.77
N GLU A 518 15.85 -21.12 -18.70
CA GLU A 518 14.92 -22.25 -18.65
C GLU A 518 13.66 -21.93 -17.84
N GLN A 519 13.71 -21.13 -16.75
CA GLN A 519 12.54 -20.81 -15.91
C GLN A 519 11.92 -19.45 -16.25
N HIS A 520 11.42 -19.30 -17.48
CA HIS A 520 10.76 -18.08 -17.95
C HIS A 520 9.47 -18.37 -18.72
N GLY A 521 8.71 -17.31 -19.01
CA GLY A 521 7.51 -17.39 -19.84
C GLY A 521 6.29 -16.73 -19.22
N ARG A 522 5.13 -16.97 -19.84
CA ARG A 522 3.86 -16.35 -19.47
C ARG A 522 2.98 -17.34 -18.74
N MET A 523 2.23 -16.84 -17.76
CA MET A 523 1.22 -17.58 -17.03
C MET A 523 -0.09 -16.79 -17.04
N SER A 524 -1.22 -17.46 -17.18
CA SER A 524 -2.53 -16.84 -16.96
C SER A 524 -3.52 -17.79 -16.30
N SER A 525 -4.51 -17.21 -15.64
CA SER A 525 -5.60 -17.95 -14.99
C SER A 525 -6.89 -17.15 -14.93
N ASN A 526 -8.00 -17.85 -14.78
CA ASN A 526 -9.27 -17.25 -14.35
C ASN A 526 -9.71 -17.83 -13.00
N SER A 527 -10.56 -17.10 -12.29
CA SER A 527 -11.14 -17.57 -11.04
C SER A 527 -12.58 -17.12 -10.83
N LEU A 528 -13.34 -17.91 -10.09
CA LEU A 528 -14.66 -17.59 -9.56
C LEU A 528 -14.60 -17.70 -8.03
N GLU A 529 -14.78 -16.59 -7.34
CA GLU A 529 -14.93 -16.55 -5.88
C GLU A 529 -16.41 -16.45 -5.50
N LEU A 530 -16.82 -17.21 -4.49
CA LEU A 530 -18.06 -17.03 -3.76
C LEU A 530 -17.72 -16.61 -2.34
N PHE A 531 -18.29 -15.52 -1.84
CA PHE A 531 -18.00 -15.03 -0.49
C PHE A 531 -19.27 -14.60 0.24
N ALA A 532 -19.19 -14.67 1.57
CA ALA A 532 -20.14 -14.07 2.50
C ALA A 532 -19.38 -13.40 3.65
N ARG A 533 -19.82 -12.22 4.09
CA ARG A 533 -19.17 -11.42 5.13
C ARG A 533 -20.20 -10.87 6.10
N GLY A 534 -19.91 -10.93 7.38
CA GLY A 534 -20.68 -10.33 8.46
C GLY A 534 -19.80 -9.65 9.49
N GLU A 535 -20.38 -9.32 10.64
CA GLU A 535 -19.70 -8.57 11.71
C GLU A 535 -18.66 -9.40 12.47
N HIS A 536 -18.83 -10.73 12.53
CA HIS A 536 -17.94 -11.64 13.27
C HIS A 536 -17.40 -12.80 12.44
N VAL A 537 -17.91 -12.99 11.23
CA VAL A 537 -17.57 -14.14 10.37
C VAL A 537 -17.42 -13.69 8.92
N ALA A 538 -16.38 -14.16 8.25
CA ALA A 538 -16.23 -14.07 6.81
C ALA A 538 -15.85 -15.44 6.24
N ALA A 539 -16.44 -15.79 5.10
CA ALA A 539 -16.16 -17.04 4.41
C ALA A 539 -15.98 -16.77 2.92
N SER A 540 -15.02 -17.45 2.31
CA SER A 540 -14.80 -17.41 0.85
C SER A 540 -14.37 -18.77 0.33
N VAL A 541 -14.81 -19.08 -0.89
CA VAL A 541 -14.33 -20.23 -1.67
C VAL A 541 -14.01 -19.72 -3.08
N THR A 542 -12.78 -19.95 -3.53
CA THR A 542 -12.30 -19.53 -4.85
C THR A 542 -11.97 -20.76 -5.68
N PHE A 543 -12.65 -20.91 -6.81
CA PHE A 543 -12.33 -21.89 -7.85
C PHE A 543 -11.46 -21.21 -8.89
N ALA A 544 -10.23 -21.65 -9.09
CA ALA A 544 -9.34 -21.09 -10.10
C ALA A 544 -8.93 -22.15 -11.13
N HIS A 545 -8.58 -21.71 -12.33
CA HIS A 545 -8.14 -22.60 -13.40
C HIS A 545 -6.98 -21.97 -14.17
N SER A 546 -5.94 -22.76 -14.38
CA SER A 546 -4.79 -22.39 -15.22
C SER A 546 -5.18 -22.35 -16.71
N LEU A 547 -4.73 -21.32 -17.43
CA LEU A 547 -5.05 -21.11 -18.85
C LEU A 547 -3.79 -21.25 -19.73
N GLU A 548 -2.88 -20.28 -19.68
CA GLU A 548 -1.58 -20.28 -20.37
C GLU A 548 -0.48 -20.65 -19.37
N ARG A 549 0.43 -21.56 -19.74
CA ARG A 549 1.62 -21.95 -18.97
C ARG A 549 2.84 -22.11 -19.87
N PRO A 550 4.06 -21.87 -19.38
CA PRO A 550 5.28 -22.24 -20.10
C PRO A 550 5.54 -23.75 -20.02
N ASP A 551 6.43 -24.25 -20.87
CA ASP A 551 6.74 -25.69 -20.97
C ASP A 551 7.37 -26.28 -19.69
N VAL A 552 7.99 -25.41 -18.87
CA VAL A 552 8.60 -25.75 -17.58
C VAL A 552 7.56 -26.22 -16.56
N LEU A 553 6.33 -25.71 -16.66
CA LEU A 553 5.21 -26.14 -15.82
C LEU A 553 4.50 -27.26 -16.55
N THR A 554 4.53 -28.48 -16.03
CA THR A 554 4.08 -29.68 -16.75
C THR A 554 2.56 -29.89 -16.62
N GLU A 555 1.99 -29.50 -15.48
CA GLU A 555 0.59 -29.80 -15.16
C GLU A 555 -0.32 -28.59 -15.32
N ARG A 556 -1.56 -28.84 -15.75
CA ARG A 556 -2.65 -27.86 -15.63
C ARG A 556 -3.31 -28.06 -14.28
N GLU A 557 -3.47 -26.98 -13.55
CA GLU A 557 -4.07 -26.98 -12.23
C GLU A 557 -5.47 -26.32 -12.25
N ALA A 558 -6.32 -26.80 -11.35
CA ALA A 558 -7.64 -26.23 -11.06
C ALA A 558 -7.85 -26.15 -9.54
N PRO A 559 -7.05 -25.33 -8.82
CA PRO A 559 -7.07 -25.32 -7.37
C PRO A 559 -8.37 -24.73 -6.81
N ILE A 560 -8.76 -25.22 -5.65
CA ILE A 560 -9.84 -24.67 -4.83
C ILE A 560 -9.21 -24.08 -3.58
N TYR A 561 -9.42 -22.79 -3.37
CA TYR A 561 -9.04 -22.10 -2.14
C TYR A 561 -10.28 -21.92 -1.27
N PHE A 562 -10.14 -22.10 0.03
CA PHE A 562 -11.16 -21.70 0.98
C PHE A 562 -10.51 -20.93 2.12
N ARG A 563 -11.28 -20.00 2.67
CA ARG A 563 -10.89 -19.26 3.86
C ARG A 563 -12.12 -18.95 4.71
N LEU A 564 -11.99 -19.20 6.00
CA LEU A 564 -12.98 -18.91 7.02
C LEU A 564 -12.30 -18.08 8.12
N ASP A 565 -12.78 -16.86 8.33
CA ASP A 565 -12.28 -15.95 9.35
C ASP A 565 -13.37 -15.70 10.40
N PHE A 566 -12.99 -15.71 11.67
CA PHE A 566 -13.79 -15.34 12.82
C PHE A 566 -13.11 -14.16 13.53
N PHE A 567 -13.86 -13.13 13.94
CA PHE A 567 -13.30 -11.92 14.54
C PHE A 567 -14.20 -11.29 15.60
N ILE A 568 -13.58 -10.65 16.61
CA ILE A 568 -14.21 -10.03 17.79
C ILE A 568 -13.59 -8.69 18.17
#